data_AF-A0A326QLH5-F1
#
_entry.id   AF-A0A326QLH5-F1
#
_cell.length_a   1.000
_cell.length_b   1.000
_cell.length_c   1.000
_cell.angle_alpha   90.00
_cell.angle_beta   90.00
_cell.angle_gamma   90.00
#
_symmetry.space_group_name_H-M   'P 1'
#
loop_
_entity.id
_entity.type
_entity.pdbx_description
1 polymer ?
#
loop_
_entity_poly.entity_id
_entity_poly.type
_entity_poly.pdbx_seq_one_letter_code
_entity_poly.pdbx_strand_id
1 'polypeptide(L)'
;MATALETQLLYITYFGRPADPAGLAYWTTGPQAALPLDQVADFFASDVEFAQTTAGKTTEQIINSFYVNAFGRQADAAGLQFWTAKVNNGEISIQDVGLFIALGALAQPAGSPDRVALESKQTASQTWTGLVAADVTATLEYAGPLAATFGVDFLVPVTTTATIPSSAATQASINGLPPVGTVALLSSNASSVTEGGTVIFQIQTIPDLAGQTIAYELSGVQAADVAGGNLAGHGDDQRHRRGPYSGHHRDRRDSRRDGNPSD
;
A
#
# COMPACT_ATOMS: atom_id res chain seq x y z
N MET A 1 -10.07 -15.22 -13.42
CA MET A 1 -9.22 -15.48 -12.25
C MET A 1 -7.83 -14.93 -12.53
N ALA A 2 -7.41 -13.95 -11.74
CA ALA A 2 -6.04 -13.47 -11.74
C ALA A 2 -5.11 -14.53 -11.11
N THR A 3 -3.99 -14.78 -11.76
CA THR A 3 -2.93 -15.66 -11.27
C THR A 3 -2.06 -14.95 -10.23
N ALA A 4 -1.21 -15.71 -9.53
CA ALA A 4 -0.22 -15.12 -8.63
C ALA A 4 0.75 -14.16 -9.35
N LEU A 5 1.13 -14.49 -10.59
CA LEU A 5 2.02 -13.65 -11.40
C LEU A 5 1.33 -12.34 -11.83
N GLU A 6 0.06 -12.41 -12.21
CA GLU A 6 -0.73 -11.22 -12.55
C GLU A 6 -1.08 -10.38 -11.31
N THR A 7 -1.30 -11.01 -10.15
CA THR A 7 -1.46 -10.26 -8.89
C THR A 7 -0.19 -9.50 -8.55
N GLN A 8 0.99 -10.12 -8.71
CA GLN A 8 2.27 -9.43 -8.54
C GLN A 8 2.44 -8.27 -9.53
N LEU A 9 1.99 -8.45 -10.78
CA LEU A 9 2.00 -7.38 -11.78
C LEU A 9 1.28 -6.13 -11.25
N LEU A 10 0.12 -6.30 -10.60
CA LEU A 10 -0.63 -5.19 -10.03
C LEU A 10 0.10 -4.55 -8.84
N TYR A 11 0.62 -5.33 -7.88
CA TYR A 11 1.40 -4.78 -6.76
C TYR A 11 2.61 -3.98 -7.25
N ILE A 12 3.34 -4.52 -8.23
CA ILE A 12 4.47 -3.83 -8.84
C ILE A 12 4.01 -2.54 -9.50
N THR A 13 2.96 -2.57 -10.31
CA THR A 13 2.57 -1.41 -11.13
C THR A 13 1.97 -0.28 -10.29
N TYR A 14 1.02 -0.61 -9.41
CA TYR A 14 0.29 0.39 -8.62
C TYR A 14 1.05 0.86 -7.38
N PHE A 15 1.83 -0.02 -6.76
CA PHE A 15 2.47 0.25 -5.47
C PHE A 15 3.99 0.19 -5.52
N GLY A 16 4.60 -0.28 -6.62
CA GLY A 16 6.05 -0.32 -6.78
C GLY A 16 6.75 -1.39 -5.94
N ARG A 17 6.00 -2.31 -5.32
CA ARG A 17 6.51 -3.28 -4.32
C ARG A 17 6.07 -4.71 -4.61
N PRO A 18 6.73 -5.72 -4.02
CA PRO A 18 6.21 -7.08 -3.98
C PRO A 18 4.90 -7.15 -3.17
N ALA A 19 3.99 -8.03 -3.58
CA ALA A 19 2.83 -8.40 -2.77
C ALA A 19 3.26 -8.91 -1.39
N ASP A 20 2.54 -8.55 -0.34
CA ASP A 20 2.65 -9.29 0.92
C ASP A 20 1.94 -10.66 0.78
N PRO A 21 2.34 -11.69 1.56
CA PRO A 21 1.75 -13.02 1.42
C PRO A 21 0.24 -13.08 1.61
N ALA A 22 -0.31 -12.28 2.53
CA ALA A 22 -1.75 -12.25 2.81
C ALA A 22 -2.53 -11.62 1.65
N GLY A 23 -2.04 -10.50 1.13
CA GLY A 23 -2.56 -9.83 -0.04
C GLY A 23 -2.52 -10.72 -1.29
N LEU A 24 -1.40 -11.42 -1.53
CA LEU A 24 -1.31 -12.38 -2.64
C LEU A 24 -2.34 -13.51 -2.49
N ALA A 25 -2.46 -14.09 -1.29
CA ALA A 25 -3.43 -15.15 -1.02
C ALA A 25 -4.88 -14.67 -1.20
N TYR A 26 -5.22 -13.46 -0.76
CA TYR A 26 -6.56 -12.89 -0.89
C TYR A 26 -7.08 -12.90 -2.34
N TRP A 27 -6.22 -12.50 -3.29
CA TRP A 27 -6.56 -12.41 -4.70
C TRP A 27 -6.45 -13.73 -5.48
N THR A 28 -5.71 -14.70 -4.96
CA THR A 28 -5.40 -15.94 -5.72
C THR A 28 -6.08 -17.18 -5.16
N THR A 29 -6.34 -17.24 -3.86
CA THR A 29 -6.98 -18.38 -3.17
C THR A 29 -8.09 -17.96 -2.20
N GLY A 30 -8.23 -16.67 -1.94
CA GLY A 30 -9.24 -16.11 -1.05
C GLY A 30 -10.62 -15.90 -1.70
N PRO A 31 -11.50 -15.14 -1.03
CA PRO A 31 -12.89 -14.93 -1.48
C PRO A 31 -13.02 -14.28 -2.86
N GLN A 32 -12.00 -13.54 -3.31
CA GLN A 32 -11.97 -12.83 -4.59
C GLN A 32 -11.18 -13.57 -5.67
N ALA A 33 -10.76 -14.81 -5.42
CA ALA A 33 -9.92 -15.58 -6.34
C ALA A 33 -10.54 -15.76 -7.75
N ALA A 34 -11.86 -15.77 -7.86
CA ALA A 34 -12.54 -15.92 -9.14
C ALA A 34 -12.47 -14.66 -10.03
N LEU A 35 -12.14 -13.49 -9.47
CA LEU A 35 -12.19 -12.23 -10.20
C LEU A 35 -11.20 -12.20 -11.38
N PRO A 36 -11.58 -11.60 -12.52
CA PRO A 36 -10.66 -11.32 -13.60
C PRO A 36 -9.69 -10.17 -13.24
N LEU A 37 -8.57 -10.09 -13.95
CA LEU A 37 -7.46 -9.20 -13.61
C LEU A 37 -7.84 -7.71 -13.63
N ASP A 38 -8.66 -7.31 -14.59
CA ASP A 38 -9.22 -5.96 -14.70
C ASP A 38 -10.00 -5.56 -13.45
N GLN A 39 -10.89 -6.43 -12.95
CA GLN A 39 -11.62 -6.16 -11.71
C GLN A 39 -10.70 -6.09 -10.49
N VAL A 40 -9.64 -6.91 -10.43
CA VAL A 40 -8.65 -6.80 -9.35
C VAL A 40 -7.89 -5.47 -9.45
N ALA A 41 -7.55 -5.02 -10.66
CA ALA A 41 -6.92 -3.72 -10.87
C ALA A 41 -7.81 -2.55 -10.41
N ASP A 42 -9.11 -2.62 -10.66
CA ASP A 42 -10.08 -1.64 -10.14
C ASP A 42 -10.03 -1.54 -8.61
N PHE A 43 -9.94 -2.68 -7.92
CA PHE A 43 -9.79 -2.69 -6.47
C PHE A 43 -8.51 -2.00 -6.01
N PHE A 44 -7.37 -2.30 -6.64
CA PHE A 44 -6.07 -1.69 -6.30
C PHE A 44 -6.10 -0.18 -6.49
N ALA A 45 -6.69 0.28 -7.58
CA ALA A 45 -6.76 1.69 -7.91
C ALA A 45 -7.83 2.47 -7.09
N SER A 46 -8.70 1.74 -6.39
CA SER A 46 -9.63 2.27 -5.38
C SER A 46 -9.12 2.15 -3.94
N ASP A 47 -7.96 1.52 -3.75
CA ASP A 47 -7.42 1.24 -2.42
C ASP A 47 -6.91 2.52 -1.75
N VAL A 48 -6.96 2.54 -0.42
CA VAL A 48 -6.46 3.65 0.39
C VAL A 48 -4.96 3.89 0.17
N GLU A 49 -4.17 2.85 -0.06
CA GLU A 49 -2.74 2.96 -0.39
C GLU A 49 -2.54 3.71 -1.71
N PHE A 50 -3.36 3.42 -2.72
CA PHE A 50 -3.31 4.14 -4.00
C PHE A 50 -3.74 5.59 -3.83
N ALA A 51 -4.84 5.84 -3.12
CA ALA A 51 -5.32 7.19 -2.85
C ALA A 51 -4.29 8.04 -2.08
N GLN A 52 -3.61 7.45 -1.08
CA GLN A 52 -2.57 8.14 -0.30
C GLN A 52 -1.33 8.44 -1.15
N THR A 53 -0.89 7.49 -1.97
CA THR A 53 0.31 7.67 -2.82
C THR A 53 0.06 8.59 -4.02
N THR A 54 -1.20 8.85 -4.37
CA THR A 54 -1.59 9.75 -5.49
C THR A 54 -2.21 11.07 -5.05
N ALA A 55 -2.49 11.25 -3.76
CA ALA A 55 -3.06 12.48 -3.23
C ALA A 55 -2.22 13.72 -3.62
N GLY A 56 -2.88 14.72 -4.21
CA GLY A 56 -2.24 15.96 -4.64
C GLY A 56 -1.38 15.86 -5.90
N LYS A 57 -1.28 14.68 -6.53
CA LYS A 57 -0.57 14.50 -7.81
C LYS A 57 -1.46 14.88 -9.00
N THR A 58 -0.85 15.40 -10.06
CA THR A 58 -1.51 15.58 -11.36
C THR A 58 -1.66 14.25 -12.09
N THR A 59 -2.53 14.21 -13.10
CA THR A 59 -2.69 13.05 -14.01
C THR A 59 -1.34 12.57 -14.55
N GLU A 60 -0.49 13.48 -15.02
CA GLU A 60 0.84 13.18 -15.55
C GLU A 60 1.76 12.57 -14.49
N GLN A 61 1.71 13.09 -13.26
CA GLN A 61 2.52 12.57 -12.15
C GLN A 61 2.08 11.16 -11.73
N ILE A 62 0.78 10.88 -11.76
CA ILE A 62 0.25 9.54 -11.50
C ILE A 62 0.69 8.58 -12.61
N ILE A 63 0.53 8.96 -13.89
CA ILE A 63 0.97 8.15 -15.03
C ILE A 63 2.46 7.85 -14.94
N ASN A 64 3.30 8.86 -14.67
CA ASN A 64 4.73 8.66 -14.50
C ASN A 64 5.08 7.71 -13.35
N SER A 65 4.29 7.70 -12.27
CA SER A 65 4.50 6.74 -11.18
C SER A 65 4.31 5.30 -11.64
N PHE A 66 3.34 5.00 -12.51
CA PHE A 66 3.19 3.67 -13.10
C PHE A 66 4.41 3.24 -13.93
N TYR A 67 4.96 4.15 -14.74
CA TYR A 67 6.18 3.88 -15.52
C TYR A 67 7.40 3.62 -14.63
N VAL A 68 7.59 4.43 -13.58
CA VAL A 68 8.71 4.25 -12.63
C VAL A 68 8.56 2.93 -11.89
N ASN A 69 7.37 2.63 -11.40
CA ASN A 69 7.06 1.43 -10.67
C ASN A 69 7.29 0.17 -11.53
N ALA A 70 6.71 0.15 -12.74
CA ALA A 70 6.76 -1.00 -13.64
C ALA A 70 8.12 -1.17 -14.34
N PHE A 71 8.78 -0.08 -14.73
CA PHE A 71 9.94 -0.13 -15.64
C PHE A 71 11.22 0.52 -15.07
N GLY A 72 11.14 1.25 -13.96
CA GLY A 72 12.28 1.97 -13.39
C GLY A 72 12.69 3.22 -14.19
N ARG A 73 11.82 3.75 -15.04
CA ARG A 73 12.06 4.95 -15.86
C ARG A 73 10.83 5.84 -15.93
N GLN A 74 11.02 7.10 -16.30
CA GLN A 74 9.90 8.01 -16.63
C GLN A 74 9.22 7.60 -17.94
N ALA A 75 7.96 7.99 -18.11
CA ALA A 75 7.31 7.92 -19.41
C ALA A 75 8.06 8.82 -20.41
N ASP A 76 8.12 8.40 -21.68
CA ASP A 76 8.54 9.31 -22.73
C ASP A 76 7.45 10.36 -22.98
N ALA A 77 7.82 11.50 -23.57
CA ALA A 77 6.91 12.62 -23.76
C ALA A 77 5.66 12.25 -24.59
N ALA A 78 5.81 11.39 -25.60
CA ALA A 78 4.69 11.01 -26.46
C ALA A 78 3.73 10.06 -25.74
N GLY A 79 4.26 9.06 -25.02
CA GLY A 79 3.47 8.15 -24.18
C GLY A 79 2.73 8.90 -23.07
N LEU A 80 3.41 9.79 -22.36
CA LEU A 80 2.80 10.60 -21.30
C LEU A 80 1.67 11.48 -21.84
N GLN A 81 1.89 12.16 -22.96
CA GLN A 81 0.86 12.97 -23.62
C GLN A 81 -0.33 12.12 -24.06
N PHE A 82 -0.08 10.94 -24.65
CA PHE A 82 -1.12 10.03 -25.10
C PHE A 82 -2.03 9.61 -23.94
N TRP A 83 -1.47 9.08 -22.86
CA TRP A 83 -2.25 8.62 -21.71
C TRP A 83 -2.98 9.77 -21.01
N THR A 84 -2.32 10.90 -20.85
CA THR A 84 -2.91 12.09 -20.22
C THR A 84 -4.11 12.59 -21.02
N ALA A 85 -4.01 12.65 -22.35
CA ALA A 85 -5.13 13.06 -23.21
C ALA A 85 -6.31 12.09 -23.07
N LYS A 86 -6.06 10.77 -23.05
CA LYS A 86 -7.11 9.76 -22.86
C LYS A 86 -7.84 9.92 -21.54
N VAL A 87 -7.11 10.18 -20.45
CA VAL A 87 -7.71 10.42 -19.13
C VAL A 87 -8.48 11.74 -19.09
N ASN A 88 -7.90 12.83 -19.58
CA ASN A 88 -8.53 14.16 -19.53
C ASN A 88 -9.79 14.25 -20.42
N ASN A 89 -9.85 13.47 -21.50
CA ASN A 89 -11.03 13.35 -22.35
C ASN A 89 -12.11 12.40 -21.78
N GLY A 90 -11.83 11.72 -20.67
CA GLY A 90 -12.73 10.71 -20.08
C GLY A 90 -12.85 9.43 -20.91
N GLU A 91 -11.91 9.16 -21.81
CA GLU A 91 -11.91 7.96 -22.65
C GLU A 91 -11.49 6.71 -21.87
N ILE A 92 -10.62 6.89 -20.87
CA ILE A 92 -10.18 5.85 -19.92
C ILE A 92 -10.08 6.47 -18.53
N SER A 93 -10.26 5.66 -17.49
CA SER A 93 -10.01 6.12 -16.12
C SER A 93 -8.51 6.15 -15.83
N ILE A 94 -8.05 6.99 -14.89
CA ILE A 94 -6.64 6.99 -14.45
C ILE A 94 -6.26 5.64 -13.81
N GLN A 95 -7.26 4.97 -13.22
CA GLN A 95 -7.14 3.65 -12.65
C GLN A 95 -6.74 2.61 -13.70
N ASP A 96 -7.38 2.62 -14.88
CA ASP A 96 -7.09 1.65 -15.96
C ASP A 96 -5.70 1.80 -16.58
N VAL A 97 -5.14 3.02 -16.55
CA VAL A 97 -3.89 3.34 -17.24
C VAL A 97 -2.74 2.46 -16.76
N GLY A 98 -2.63 2.20 -15.45
CA GLY A 98 -1.58 1.36 -14.89
C GLY A 98 -1.63 -0.05 -15.48
N LEU A 99 -2.82 -0.68 -15.50
CA LEU A 99 -3.01 -2.00 -16.09
C LEU A 99 -2.65 -2.02 -17.58
N PHE A 100 -3.09 -1.03 -18.35
CA PHE A 100 -2.80 -0.97 -19.79
C PHE A 100 -1.33 -0.75 -20.11
N ILE A 101 -0.61 0.05 -19.31
CA ILE A 101 0.84 0.21 -19.43
C ILE A 101 1.55 -1.14 -19.21
N ALA A 102 1.20 -1.85 -18.13
CA ALA A 102 1.82 -3.13 -17.79
C ALA A 102 1.55 -4.21 -18.85
N LEU A 103 0.28 -4.37 -19.25
CA LEU A 103 -0.10 -5.34 -20.29
C LEU A 103 0.49 -4.97 -21.66
N GLY A 104 0.55 -3.68 -21.98
CA GLY A 104 1.17 -3.17 -23.20
C GLY A 104 2.67 -3.51 -23.29
N ALA A 105 3.38 -3.47 -22.16
CA ALA A 105 4.78 -3.91 -22.10
C ALA A 105 4.92 -5.43 -22.27
N LEU A 106 4.08 -6.23 -21.63
CA LEU A 106 4.10 -7.70 -21.77
C LEU A 106 3.75 -8.16 -23.19
N ALA A 107 2.97 -7.37 -23.94
CA ALA A 107 2.65 -7.63 -25.34
C ALA A 107 3.79 -7.30 -26.31
N GLN A 108 4.84 -6.58 -25.87
CA GLN A 108 6.01 -6.31 -26.70
C GLN A 108 6.84 -7.59 -26.95
N PRO A 109 7.68 -7.62 -27.99
CA PRO A 109 8.62 -8.72 -28.22
C PRO A 109 9.46 -9.04 -26.97
N ALA A 110 9.75 -10.33 -26.79
CA ALA A 110 10.67 -10.75 -25.73
C ALA A 110 12.02 -10.02 -25.90
N GLY A 111 12.56 -9.49 -24.80
CA GLY A 111 13.79 -8.70 -24.81
C GLY A 111 13.60 -7.18 -24.96
N SER A 112 12.37 -6.70 -25.23
CA SER A 112 12.08 -5.25 -25.15
C SER A 112 12.38 -4.72 -23.74
N PRO A 113 13.01 -3.54 -23.58
CA PRO A 113 13.47 -3.06 -22.27
C PRO A 113 12.38 -3.02 -21.19
N ASP A 114 11.19 -2.50 -21.51
CA ASP A 114 10.07 -2.41 -20.54
C ASP A 114 9.56 -3.79 -20.13
N ARG A 115 9.47 -4.71 -21.09
CA ARG A 115 9.08 -6.09 -20.82
C ARG A 115 10.10 -6.77 -19.91
N VAL A 116 11.39 -6.61 -20.21
CA VAL A 116 12.49 -7.18 -19.40
C VAL A 116 12.49 -6.60 -17.99
N ALA A 117 12.29 -5.30 -17.83
CA ALA A 117 12.21 -4.65 -16.52
C ALA A 117 11.04 -5.21 -15.68
N LEU A 118 9.86 -5.31 -16.29
CA LEU A 118 8.65 -5.79 -15.62
C LEU A 118 8.74 -7.27 -15.25
N GLU A 119 9.19 -8.14 -16.16
CA GLU A 119 9.41 -9.57 -15.89
C GLU A 119 10.51 -9.79 -14.82
N SER A 120 11.54 -8.94 -14.79
CA SER A 120 12.58 -8.98 -13.76
C SER A 120 12.05 -8.60 -12.38
N LYS A 121 11.23 -7.54 -12.30
CA LYS A 121 10.54 -7.16 -11.05
C LYS A 121 9.55 -8.23 -10.59
N GLN A 122 8.84 -8.89 -11.50
CA GLN A 122 7.96 -10.01 -11.17
C GLN A 122 8.75 -11.17 -10.56
N THR A 123 9.89 -11.53 -11.16
CA THR A 123 10.77 -12.59 -10.64
C THR A 123 11.28 -12.24 -9.24
N ALA A 124 11.81 -11.03 -9.05
CA ALA A 124 12.28 -10.56 -7.75
C ALA A 124 11.16 -10.53 -6.69
N SER A 125 9.96 -10.09 -7.08
CA SER A 125 8.78 -10.03 -6.19
C SER A 125 8.31 -11.42 -5.77
N GLN A 126 8.35 -12.40 -6.66
CA GLN A 126 8.04 -13.79 -6.33
C GLN A 126 9.02 -14.36 -5.30
N THR A 127 10.33 -14.10 -5.46
CA THR A 127 11.34 -14.51 -4.48
C THR A 127 11.10 -13.84 -3.13
N TRP A 128 10.89 -12.52 -3.10
CA TRP A 128 10.59 -11.77 -1.88
C TRP A 128 9.37 -12.35 -1.16
N THR A 129 8.24 -12.45 -1.86
CA THR A 129 6.97 -12.87 -1.28
C THR A 129 7.04 -14.31 -0.78
N GLY A 130 7.74 -15.18 -1.50
CA GLY A 130 7.95 -16.56 -1.09
C GLY A 130 8.80 -16.69 0.18
N LEU A 131 9.85 -15.88 0.32
CA LEU A 131 10.69 -15.85 1.52
C LEU A 131 9.94 -15.28 2.72
N VAL A 132 9.20 -14.18 2.54
CA VAL A 132 8.35 -13.61 3.59
C VAL A 132 7.30 -14.63 4.04
N ALA A 133 6.63 -15.32 3.11
CA ALA A 133 5.63 -16.33 3.44
C ALA A 133 6.19 -17.56 4.17
N ALA A 134 7.49 -17.84 4.04
CA ALA A 134 8.15 -18.98 4.68
C ALA A 134 8.57 -18.69 6.13
N ASP A 135 8.56 -17.42 6.56
CA ASP A 135 8.90 -17.00 7.91
C ASP A 135 7.73 -16.24 8.55
N VAL A 136 7.17 -16.79 9.64
CA VAL A 136 6.05 -16.19 10.36
C VAL A 136 6.41 -14.80 10.90
N THR A 137 7.65 -14.58 11.31
CA THR A 137 8.11 -13.27 11.81
C THR A 137 8.12 -12.26 10.67
N ALA A 138 8.76 -12.61 9.54
CA ALA A 138 8.79 -11.75 8.36
C ALA A 138 7.38 -11.46 7.81
N THR A 139 6.46 -12.43 7.90
CA THR A 139 5.05 -12.23 7.52
C THR A 139 4.36 -11.16 8.37
N LEU A 140 4.68 -11.09 9.67
CA LEU A 140 4.14 -10.05 10.55
C LEU A 140 4.85 -8.69 10.34
N GLU A 141 6.13 -8.71 9.94
CA GLU A 141 6.94 -7.52 9.74
C GLU A 141 6.67 -6.84 8.39
N TYR A 142 6.41 -7.60 7.32
CA TYR A 142 6.07 -7.06 6.01
C TYR A 142 4.56 -6.77 5.89
N ALA A 143 4.06 -5.89 6.75
CA ALA A 143 2.67 -5.49 6.80
C ALA A 143 2.50 -3.96 6.88
N GLY A 144 1.58 -3.43 6.09
CA GLY A 144 1.20 -2.01 6.11
C GLY A 144 2.22 -1.05 5.43
N PRO A 145 1.91 0.26 5.42
CA PRO A 145 2.65 1.25 4.61
C PRO A 145 4.14 1.43 4.95
N LEU A 146 4.53 1.41 6.23
CA LEU A 146 5.92 1.51 6.67
C LEU A 146 6.78 0.37 6.11
N ALA A 147 6.33 -0.87 6.22
CA ALA A 147 7.09 -2.01 5.69
C ALA A 147 7.05 -2.06 4.16
N ALA A 148 5.97 -1.57 3.55
CA ALA A 148 5.83 -1.46 2.10
C ALA A 148 6.95 -0.66 1.44
N THR A 149 7.52 0.37 2.10
CA THR A 149 8.63 1.15 1.54
C THR A 149 9.89 0.31 1.32
N PHE A 150 10.14 -0.69 2.16
CA PHE A 150 11.26 -1.62 1.97
C PHE A 150 11.08 -2.48 0.72
N GLY A 151 9.84 -2.89 0.45
CA GLY A 151 9.49 -3.59 -0.79
C GLY A 151 9.66 -2.70 -2.03
N VAL A 152 9.31 -1.41 -1.92
CA VAL A 152 9.58 -0.42 -2.98
C VAL A 152 11.08 -0.31 -3.22
N ASP A 153 11.87 -0.03 -2.18
CA ASP A 153 13.32 0.14 -2.28
C ASP A 153 14.00 -1.11 -2.85
N PHE A 154 13.53 -2.30 -2.49
CA PHE A 154 14.00 -3.57 -3.03
C PHE A 154 13.81 -3.69 -4.55
N LEU A 155 12.71 -3.16 -5.10
CA LEU A 155 12.41 -3.23 -6.54
C LEU A 155 12.94 -2.06 -7.36
N VAL A 156 13.33 -0.94 -6.74
CA VAL A 156 13.92 0.21 -7.44
C VAL A 156 15.09 -0.18 -8.35
N PRO A 157 16.11 -0.94 -7.91
CA PRO A 157 17.26 -1.26 -8.77
C PRO A 157 16.97 -2.34 -9.83
N VAL A 158 15.81 -3.01 -9.78
CA VAL A 158 15.48 -4.15 -10.64
C VAL A 158 14.90 -3.66 -11.96
N THR A 159 15.74 -3.59 -13.00
CA THR A 159 15.32 -3.16 -14.36
C THR A 159 15.77 -4.12 -15.46
N THR A 160 16.60 -5.09 -15.13
CA THR A 160 17.11 -6.12 -16.04
C THR A 160 17.25 -7.47 -15.33
N THR A 161 17.43 -8.53 -16.11
CA THR A 161 17.69 -9.87 -15.56
C THR A 161 18.97 -9.93 -14.73
N ALA A 162 19.98 -9.13 -15.08
CA ALA A 162 21.25 -9.05 -14.34
C ALA A 162 21.12 -8.33 -12.98
N THR A 163 20.09 -7.50 -12.82
CA THR A 163 19.82 -6.77 -11.57
C THR A 163 18.86 -7.50 -10.63
N ILE A 164 18.41 -8.72 -10.99
CA ILE A 164 17.56 -9.52 -10.10
C ILE A 164 18.40 -9.96 -8.88
N PRO A 165 18.00 -9.60 -7.64
CA PRO A 165 18.72 -10.02 -6.45
C PRO A 165 18.66 -11.54 -6.27
N SER A 166 19.75 -12.14 -5.76
CA SER A 166 19.73 -13.56 -5.38
C SER A 166 18.81 -13.80 -4.17
N SER A 167 18.44 -15.05 -3.91
CA SER A 167 17.64 -15.38 -2.71
C SER A 167 18.32 -14.94 -1.41
N ALA A 168 19.65 -15.03 -1.32
CA ALA A 168 20.40 -14.57 -0.15
C ALA A 168 20.38 -13.04 0.00
N ALA A 169 20.53 -12.29 -1.10
CA ALA A 169 20.42 -10.83 -1.08
C ALA A 169 19.00 -10.35 -0.78
N THR A 170 17.99 -11.08 -1.28
CA THR A 170 16.58 -10.84 -0.97
C THR A 170 16.32 -11.08 0.51
N GLN A 171 16.81 -12.19 1.08
CA GLN A 171 16.70 -12.46 2.51
C GLN A 171 17.38 -11.38 3.37
N ALA A 172 18.56 -10.89 2.95
CA ALA A 172 19.23 -9.81 3.66
C ALA A 172 18.40 -8.52 3.68
N SER A 173 17.65 -8.25 2.61
CA SER A 173 16.72 -7.10 2.54
C SER A 173 15.51 -7.30 3.46
N ILE A 174 14.95 -8.52 3.51
CA ILE A 174 13.86 -8.90 4.42
C ILE A 174 14.30 -8.79 5.89
N ASN A 175 15.53 -9.19 6.22
CA ASN A 175 16.07 -9.05 7.58
C ASN A 175 16.23 -7.58 8.01
N GLY A 176 16.16 -6.64 7.08
CA GLY A 176 16.16 -5.20 7.33
C GLY A 176 14.78 -4.61 7.63
N LEU A 177 13.71 -5.41 7.56
CA LEU A 177 12.36 -4.95 7.89
C LEU A 177 12.28 -4.45 9.34
N PRO A 178 11.42 -3.46 9.62
CA PRO A 178 11.23 -3.00 10.99
C PRO A 178 10.62 -4.15 11.82
N PRO A 179 11.20 -4.46 12.99
CA PRO A 179 10.77 -5.61 13.77
C PRO A 179 9.36 -5.43 14.34
N VAL A 180 8.72 -6.55 14.67
CA VAL A 180 7.46 -6.54 15.44
C VAL A 180 7.63 -5.72 16.73
N GLY A 181 6.66 -4.85 17.01
CA GLY A 181 6.66 -3.88 18.10
C GLY A 181 7.17 -2.49 17.69
N THR A 182 7.62 -2.30 16.45
CA THR A 182 8.01 -0.96 15.96
C THR A 182 6.81 -0.01 15.98
N VAL A 183 7.03 1.22 16.46
CA VAL A 183 6.12 2.35 16.34
C VAL A 183 6.86 3.49 15.64
N ALA A 184 6.37 3.92 14.49
CA ALA A 184 6.94 5.00 13.69
C ALA A 184 6.00 6.21 13.65
N LEU A 185 6.55 7.41 13.84
CA LEU A 185 5.84 8.65 13.55
C LEU A 185 5.91 8.92 12.04
N LEU A 186 4.75 8.91 11.38
CA LEU A 186 4.64 9.21 9.96
C LEU A 186 4.64 10.72 9.72
N SER A 187 3.80 11.45 10.45
CA SER A 187 3.67 12.90 10.30
C SER A 187 3.09 13.53 11.56
N SER A 188 3.25 14.85 11.67
CA SER A 188 2.40 15.67 12.54
C SER A 188 1.86 16.85 11.77
N ASN A 189 0.66 17.33 12.13
CA ASN A 189 0.10 18.53 11.51
C ASN A 189 0.86 19.82 11.91
N ALA A 190 1.60 19.79 13.02
CA ALA A 190 2.42 20.88 13.51
C ALA A 190 3.51 20.35 14.46
N SER A 191 4.60 21.10 14.60
CA SER A 191 5.62 20.87 15.63
C SER A 191 5.33 21.63 16.93
N SER A 192 4.41 22.59 16.90
CA SER A 192 3.95 23.37 18.04
C SER A 192 2.60 24.02 17.74
N VAL A 193 1.83 24.36 18.78
CA VAL A 193 0.56 25.07 18.68
C VAL A 193 0.48 26.16 19.75
N THR A 194 -0.34 27.18 19.51
CA THR A 194 -0.73 28.13 20.56
C THR A 194 -1.67 27.47 21.56
N GLU A 195 -1.87 28.07 22.73
CA GLU A 195 -2.83 27.58 23.72
C GLU A 195 -4.22 27.34 23.09
N GLY A 196 -4.81 26.20 23.43
CA GLY A 196 -6.07 25.73 22.84
C GLY A 196 -5.96 25.06 21.47
N GLY A 197 -4.77 25.05 20.84
CA GLY A 197 -4.52 24.35 19.59
C GLY A 197 -4.36 22.84 19.74
N THR A 198 -4.38 22.11 18.63
CA THR A 198 -4.27 20.64 18.60
C THR A 198 -3.13 20.19 17.69
N VAL A 199 -2.23 19.38 18.23
CA VAL A 199 -1.27 18.60 17.44
C VAL A 199 -1.85 17.21 17.20
N ILE A 200 -1.88 16.80 15.93
CA ILE A 200 -2.28 15.48 15.48
C ILE A 200 -1.02 14.77 15.03
N PHE A 201 -0.73 13.62 15.64
CA PHE A 201 0.34 12.72 15.22
C PHE A 201 -0.27 11.56 14.44
N GLN A 202 0.28 11.28 13.26
CA GLN A 202 -0.01 10.06 12.52
C GLN A 202 1.13 9.08 12.81
N ILE A 203 0.80 7.94 13.40
CA ILE A 203 1.75 6.87 13.69
C ILE A 203 1.41 5.62 12.89
N GLN A 204 2.38 4.74 12.74
CA GLN A 204 2.18 3.39 12.26
C GLN A 204 2.92 2.39 13.16
N THR A 205 2.31 1.22 13.36
CA THR A 205 2.91 0.12 14.10
C THR A 205 3.26 -1.05 13.19
N ILE A 206 4.15 -1.91 13.67
CA ILE A 206 4.40 -3.25 13.10
C ILE A 206 4.06 -4.33 14.14
N PRO A 207 3.19 -5.30 13.84
CA PRO A 207 2.36 -5.36 12.63
C PRO A 207 1.37 -4.18 12.58
N ASP A 208 0.74 -4.01 11.43
CA ASP A 208 -0.35 -3.05 11.29
C ASP A 208 -1.51 -3.40 12.24
N LEU A 209 -1.75 -2.57 13.26
CA LEU A 209 -2.80 -2.76 14.27
C LEU A 209 -4.11 -2.08 13.88
N ALA A 210 -4.43 -2.05 12.58
CA ALA A 210 -5.65 -1.43 12.07
C ALA A 210 -6.92 -1.86 12.83
N GLY A 211 -7.73 -0.89 13.24
CA GLY A 211 -8.95 -1.08 14.02
C GLY A 211 -8.76 -1.48 15.48
N GLN A 212 -7.52 -1.50 15.99
CA GLN A 212 -7.22 -1.65 17.41
C GLN A 212 -6.90 -0.31 18.06
N THR A 213 -7.11 -0.23 19.37
CA THR A 213 -6.79 0.94 20.18
C THR A 213 -5.37 0.81 20.71
N ILE A 214 -4.54 1.84 20.52
CA ILE A 214 -3.14 1.84 20.97
C ILE A 214 -3.02 2.74 22.20
N ALA A 215 -2.54 2.19 23.31
CA ALA A 215 -2.21 3.00 24.49
C ALA A 215 -0.95 3.84 24.22
N TYR A 216 -0.94 5.09 24.66
CA TYR A 216 0.20 5.99 24.54
C TYR A 216 0.54 6.68 25.86
N GLU A 217 1.79 7.10 25.99
CA GLU A 217 2.27 8.03 27.01
C GLU A 217 3.02 9.20 26.33
N LEU A 218 2.74 10.42 26.78
CA LEU A 218 3.39 11.66 26.36
C LEU A 218 4.48 12.01 27.36
N SER A 219 5.68 12.31 26.86
CA SER A 219 6.82 12.77 27.65
C SER A 219 7.37 14.08 27.09
N GLY A 220 8.04 14.86 27.93
CA GLY A 220 8.62 16.16 27.54
C GLY A 220 7.64 17.34 27.51
N VAL A 221 6.39 17.13 27.93
CA VAL A 221 5.36 18.18 28.13
C VAL A 221 4.81 18.09 29.56
N GLN A 222 4.34 19.20 30.13
CA GLN A 222 3.72 19.16 31.46
C GLN A 222 2.24 18.82 31.33
N ALA A 223 1.67 18.12 32.32
CA ALA A 223 0.24 17.84 32.34
C ALA A 223 -0.61 19.12 32.26
N ALA A 224 -0.13 20.22 32.84
CA ALA A 224 -0.79 21.53 32.75
C ALA A 224 -0.88 22.08 31.31
N ASP A 225 0.01 21.64 30.42
CA ASP A 225 0.05 22.07 29.02
C ASP A 225 -0.87 21.23 28.11
N VAL A 226 -1.46 20.16 28.65
CA VAL A 226 -2.30 19.21 27.90
C VAL A 226 -3.74 19.33 28.37
N ALA A 227 -4.68 19.45 27.43
CA ALA A 227 -6.11 19.52 27.75
C ALA A 227 -6.54 18.31 28.58
N GLY A 228 -7.10 18.56 29.78
CA GLY A 228 -7.53 17.53 30.72
C GLY A 228 -6.39 16.88 31.53
N GLY A 229 -5.13 17.32 31.39
CA GLY A 229 -4.02 16.84 32.21
C GLY A 229 -3.53 15.42 31.91
N ASN A 230 -4.12 14.76 30.92
CA ASN A 230 -3.85 13.36 30.63
C ASN A 230 -2.62 13.21 29.74
N LEU A 231 -1.49 12.83 30.34
CA LEU A 231 -0.28 12.45 29.60
C LEU A 231 -0.32 11.01 29.09
N ALA A 232 -1.39 10.27 29.34
CA ALA A 232 -1.58 8.93 28.82
C ALA A 232 -3.00 8.78 28.27
N GLY A 233 -3.17 7.92 27.27
CA GLY A 233 -4.45 7.75 26.61
C GLY A 233 -4.45 6.62 25.60
N HIS A 234 -5.44 6.67 24.71
CA HIS A 234 -5.73 5.66 23.71
C HIS A 234 -5.93 6.35 22.36
N GLY A 235 -5.18 5.93 21.34
CA GLY A 235 -5.35 6.38 19.95
C GLY A 235 -6.23 5.42 19.16
N ASP A 236 -7.15 5.97 18.37
CA ASP A 236 -8.03 5.21 17.48
C ASP A 236 -7.49 5.20 16.04
N ASP A 237 -7.58 4.05 15.37
CA ASP A 237 -7.29 3.95 13.93
C ASP A 237 -8.31 4.71 13.09
N GLN A 238 -7.86 5.75 12.39
CA GLN A 238 -8.70 6.61 11.54
C GLN A 238 -8.87 6.07 10.10
N ARG A 239 -8.25 4.94 9.74
CA ARG A 239 -8.49 4.34 8.41
C ARG A 239 -9.89 3.73 8.36
N HIS A 240 -10.79 4.39 7.63
CA HIS A 240 -12.09 3.82 7.29
C HIS A 240 -11.89 2.50 6.52
N ARG A 241 -12.32 1.40 7.14
CA ARG A 241 -12.20 0.01 6.66
C ARG A 241 -12.73 -0.19 5.23
N ARG A 242 -11.89 -0.03 4.20
CA ARG A 242 -12.08 -0.56 2.85
C ARG A 242 -10.72 -0.89 2.24
N GLY A 243 -10.18 -2.03 2.67
CA GLY A 243 -8.91 -2.62 2.26
C GLY A 243 -8.79 -4.02 2.89
N PRO A 244 -7.77 -4.82 2.56
CA PRO A 244 -7.70 -6.27 2.80
C PRO A 244 -7.88 -6.74 4.27
N TYR A 245 -7.85 -5.81 5.24
CA TYR A 245 -8.16 -6.05 6.66
C TYR A 245 -9.65 -5.91 7.05
N SER A 246 -10.58 -5.75 6.10
CA SER A 246 -12.01 -5.70 6.41
C SER A 246 -12.61 -7.11 6.59
N GLY A 247 -12.30 -7.74 7.72
CA GLY A 247 -13.16 -8.80 8.25
C GLY A 247 -14.58 -8.25 8.45
N HIS A 248 -15.56 -8.86 7.79
CA HIS A 248 -16.98 -8.54 7.95
C HIS A 248 -17.45 -8.79 9.39
N HIS A 249 -17.23 -7.84 10.29
CA HIS A 249 -18.00 -7.75 11.51
C HIS A 249 -19.25 -6.92 11.20
N ARG A 250 -20.36 -7.61 10.92
CA ARG A 250 -21.69 -7.01 11.04
C ARG A 250 -21.88 -6.68 12.53
N ASP A 251 -21.48 -5.49 12.94
CA ASP A 251 -21.84 -4.98 14.27
C ASP A 251 -23.31 -4.56 14.21
N ARG A 252 -24.21 -5.46 14.62
CA ARG A 252 -25.59 -5.10 14.95
C ARG A 252 -25.54 -4.25 16.22
N ARG A 253 -25.35 -2.95 16.07
CA ARG A 253 -25.82 -1.97 17.05
C ARG A 253 -27.19 -1.47 16.60
N ASP A 254 -28.22 -2.19 17.01
CA ASP A 254 -29.54 -1.58 17.12
C ASP A 254 -29.56 -0.79 18.43
N SER A 255 -29.19 0.49 18.34
CA SER A 255 -29.64 1.49 19.28
C SER A 255 -31.00 2.00 18.82
N ARG A 256 -32.07 1.52 19.45
CA ARG A 256 -33.30 2.30 19.60
C ARG A 256 -33.72 2.33 21.06
N ARG A 257 -33.39 3.47 21.67
CA ARG A 257 -34.12 4.11 22.74
C ARG A 257 -35.51 4.47 22.20
N ASP A 258 -36.57 4.11 22.90
CA ASP A 258 -37.94 4.66 22.90
C ASP A 258 -38.77 3.62 23.70
N GLY A 259 -39.53 3.89 24.76
CA GLY A 259 -39.86 5.06 25.55
C GLY A 259 -40.62 4.52 26.77
N ASN A 260 -40.54 5.23 27.89
CA ASN A 260 -41.40 5.00 29.04
C ASN A 260 -42.88 5.22 28.64
N PRO A 261 -43.82 4.41 29.16
CA PRO A 261 -45.03 5.03 29.66
C PRO A 261 -45.36 4.57 31.07
N SER A 262 -45.73 5.57 31.86
CA SER A 262 -46.52 5.50 33.08
C SER A 262 -47.67 4.50 32.99
N ASP A 263 -47.82 3.66 34.01
CA ASP A 263 -48.90 3.72 35.00
C ASP A 263 -48.50 2.95 36.27
#